data_AF-A0A329QBG0-F1
#
_entry.id   AF-A0A329QBG0-F1
#
_cell.length_a   1.000
_cell.length_b   1.000
_cell.length_c   1.000
_cell.angle_alpha   90.00
_cell.angle_beta   90.00
_cell.angle_gamma   90.00
#
_symmetry.space_group_name_H-M   'P 1'
#
loop_
_entity.id
_entity.type
_entity.pdbx_description
1 polymer ?
#
loop_
_entity_poly.entity_id
_entity_poly.type
_entity_poly.pdbx_seq_one_letter_code
_entity_poly.pdbx_strand_id
1 'polypeptide(L)'
;MNHDDSYVEDKVEEEKRFVAYISSLLHYNSINFDKKNRKFNERFALILDDTDYKELTSGVEEDAIQNSEILENQISDPDLYATFMNLTTKERQILNLSISKELKNTEIARLLNISEQSVSKTKKTALIKMRREISTLGGSKNG
;
A
#
# COMPACT_ATOMS: atom_id res chain seq x y z
N MET A 1 -1.22 40.61 13.78
CA MET A 1 -0.53 39.36 13.41
C MET A 1 -1.63 38.33 13.21
N ASN A 2 -1.92 37.98 11.95
CA ASN A 2 -3.16 37.31 11.57
C ASN A 2 -3.09 35.83 11.93
N HIS A 3 -4.11 35.36 12.65
CA HIS A 3 -4.27 33.98 13.13
C HIS A 3 -4.56 32.97 11.99
N ASP A 4 -4.67 33.44 10.74
CA ASP A 4 -5.10 32.72 9.55
C ASP A 4 -3.93 32.10 8.76
N ASP A 5 -2.75 32.73 8.76
CA ASP A 5 -1.59 32.23 8.00
C ASP A 5 -0.99 30.95 8.60
N SER A 6 -1.01 30.78 9.93
CA SER A 6 -0.43 29.57 10.55
C SER A 6 -1.26 28.32 10.27
N TYR A 7 -2.57 28.45 10.10
CA TYR A 7 -3.47 27.33 9.78
C TYR A 7 -3.29 26.82 8.36
N VAL A 8 -2.92 27.70 7.43
CA VAL A 8 -2.64 27.34 6.04
C VAL A 8 -1.28 26.64 5.93
N GLU A 9 -0.29 27.09 6.70
CA GLU A 9 1.07 26.52 6.71
C GLU A 9 1.10 25.09 7.27
N ASP A 10 0.41 24.83 8.39
CA ASP A 10 0.33 23.50 9.01
C ASP A 10 -0.34 22.47 8.08
N LYS A 11 -1.41 22.87 7.39
CA LYS A 11 -2.12 21.99 6.44
C LYS A 11 -1.27 21.63 5.23
N VAL A 12 -0.43 22.56 4.77
CA VAL A 12 0.50 22.33 3.65
C VAL A 12 1.62 21.37 4.06
N GLU A 13 2.10 21.46 5.30
CA GLU A 13 3.13 20.57 5.84
C GLU A 13 2.63 19.12 6.00
N GLU A 14 1.40 18.93 6.46
CA GLU A 14 0.77 17.61 6.55
C GLU A 14 0.58 16.93 5.17
N GLU A 15 0.15 17.70 4.16
CA GLU A 15 0.00 17.19 2.80
C GLU A 15 1.35 16.74 2.22
N LYS A 16 2.42 17.50 2.46
CA LYS A 16 3.77 17.11 2.07
C LYS A 16 4.22 15.81 2.74
N ARG A 17 3.96 15.65 4.04
CA ARG A 17 4.31 14.44 4.81
C ARG A 17 3.57 13.21 4.29
N PHE A 18 2.27 13.33 4.05
CA PHE A 18 1.47 12.25 3.49
C PHE A 18 1.98 11.82 2.10
N VAL A 19 2.23 12.78 1.20
CA VAL A 19 2.73 12.50 -0.15
C VAL A 19 4.12 11.90 -0.11
N ALA A 20 5.04 12.46 0.68
CA ALA A 20 6.41 11.95 0.82
C ALA A 20 6.42 10.52 1.36
N TYR A 21 5.54 10.21 2.31
CA TYR A 21 5.43 8.88 2.88
C TYR A 21 4.82 7.87 1.91
N ILE A 22 3.70 8.19 1.25
CA ILE A 22 3.12 7.31 0.21
C ILE A 22 4.11 7.09 -0.92
N SER A 23 4.87 8.12 -1.31
CA SER A 23 5.94 8.00 -2.29
C SER A 23 7.06 7.06 -1.82
N SER A 24 7.44 7.15 -0.55
CA SER A 24 8.42 6.23 0.06
C SER A 24 7.91 4.79 0.07
N LEU A 25 6.64 4.59 0.47
CA LEU A 25 6.01 3.27 0.46
C LEU A 25 5.97 2.67 -0.95
N LEU A 26 5.60 3.45 -1.96
CA LEU A 26 5.65 3.03 -3.37
C LEU A 26 7.07 2.71 -3.83
N HIS A 27 8.05 3.54 -3.46
CA HIS A 27 9.46 3.31 -3.79
C HIS A 27 10.00 2.01 -3.20
N TYR A 28 9.72 1.74 -1.92
CA TYR A 28 10.14 0.51 -1.27
C TYR A 28 9.43 -0.72 -1.84
N ASN A 29 8.13 -0.61 -2.17
CA ASN A 29 7.39 -1.70 -2.82
C ASN A 29 7.96 -2.00 -4.21
N SER A 30 8.24 -0.98 -5.02
CA SER A 30 8.85 -1.12 -6.35
C SER A 30 10.24 -1.76 -6.28
N ILE A 31 11.09 -1.38 -5.33
CA ILE A 31 12.41 -2.02 -5.12
C ILE A 31 12.26 -3.50 -4.74
N ASN A 32 11.32 -3.81 -3.84
CA ASN A 32 11.08 -5.20 -3.42
C ASN A 32 10.54 -6.05 -4.56
N PHE A 33 9.68 -5.47 -5.40
CA PHE A 33 9.19 -6.08 -6.62
C PHE A 33 10.33 -6.34 -7.61
N ASP A 34 11.19 -5.36 -7.91
CA ASP A 34 12.32 -5.55 -8.82
C ASP A 34 13.28 -6.64 -8.33
N LYS A 35 13.52 -6.70 -7.01
CA LYS A 35 14.29 -7.80 -6.40
C LYS A 35 13.59 -9.15 -6.57
N LYS A 36 12.27 -9.22 -6.41
CA LYS A 36 11.48 -10.45 -6.55
C LYS A 36 11.39 -10.90 -8.00
N ASN A 37 11.14 -9.98 -8.94
CA ASN A 37 11.11 -10.22 -10.37
C ASN A 37 12.48 -10.65 -10.88
N ARG A 38 13.57 -10.02 -10.39
CA ARG A 38 14.92 -10.46 -10.70
C ARG A 38 15.20 -11.87 -10.16
N LYS A 39 14.87 -12.17 -8.90
CA LYS A 39 15.04 -13.53 -8.33
C LYS A 39 14.19 -14.59 -9.04
N PHE A 40 12.96 -14.24 -9.42
CA PHE A 40 12.08 -15.08 -10.22
C PHE A 40 12.71 -15.33 -11.59
N ASN A 41 13.07 -14.27 -12.32
CA ASN A 41 13.71 -14.40 -13.62
C ASN A 41 15.06 -15.13 -13.54
N GLU A 42 15.87 -14.93 -12.51
CA GLU A 42 17.13 -15.67 -12.30
C GLU A 42 16.89 -17.17 -12.02
N ARG A 43 15.89 -17.53 -11.20
CA ARG A 43 15.54 -18.92 -10.91
C ARG A 43 14.89 -19.63 -12.10
N PHE A 44 14.09 -18.93 -12.90
CA PHE A 44 13.31 -19.51 -14.01
C PHE A 44 13.92 -19.28 -15.41
N ALA A 45 14.92 -18.40 -15.58
CA ALA A 45 15.63 -18.24 -16.85
C ALA A 45 16.44 -19.48 -17.24
N LEU A 46 16.88 -20.30 -16.26
CA LEU A 46 17.56 -21.57 -16.51
C LEU A 46 16.61 -22.74 -16.75
N ILE A 47 15.31 -22.57 -16.46
CA ILE A 47 14.27 -23.61 -16.63
C ILE A 47 13.51 -23.39 -17.94
N LEU A 48 13.60 -22.21 -18.57
CA LEU A 48 12.90 -21.91 -19.83
C LEU A 48 13.40 -22.75 -21.02
N ASP A 49 14.53 -23.43 -20.88
CA ASP A 49 15.08 -24.34 -21.90
C ASP A 49 14.59 -25.79 -21.75
N ASP A 50 13.89 -26.14 -20.65
CA ASP A 50 13.42 -27.50 -20.44
C ASP A 50 12.01 -27.58 -19.83
N THR A 51 11.19 -28.37 -20.49
CA THR A 51 9.75 -28.57 -20.32
C THR A 51 9.24 -28.81 -18.88
N ASP A 52 7.97 -28.42 -18.67
CA ASP A 52 7.05 -28.82 -17.58
C ASP A 52 7.45 -28.52 -16.12
N TYR A 53 7.03 -27.35 -15.60
CA TYR A 53 7.05 -27.06 -14.17
C TYR A 53 5.77 -26.38 -13.69
N LYS A 54 4.76 -27.18 -13.34
CA LYS A 54 3.55 -26.71 -12.66
C LYS A 54 3.48 -27.10 -11.17
N GLU A 55 4.45 -27.84 -10.61
CA GLU A 55 4.19 -28.60 -9.38
C GLU A 55 5.14 -28.41 -8.18
N LEU A 56 6.17 -27.53 -8.21
CA LEU A 56 7.24 -27.61 -7.19
C LEU A 56 7.46 -26.42 -6.24
N THR A 57 6.62 -25.38 -6.19
CA THR A 57 6.94 -24.16 -5.40
C THR A 57 5.92 -23.72 -4.34
N SER A 58 5.00 -24.57 -3.90
CA SER A 58 3.84 -24.16 -3.09
C SER A 58 3.95 -24.35 -1.57
N GLY A 59 5.12 -24.67 -1.01
CA GLY A 59 5.19 -25.22 0.36
C GLY A 59 5.74 -24.34 1.48
N VAL A 60 6.89 -23.67 1.27
CA VAL A 60 7.74 -23.24 2.42
C VAL A 60 8.15 -21.76 2.37
N GLU A 61 8.16 -21.13 1.19
CA GLU A 61 8.48 -19.69 1.06
C GLU A 61 7.22 -18.79 1.14
N GLU A 62 6.01 -19.33 1.01
CA GLU A 62 4.77 -18.53 0.98
C GLU A 62 4.45 -17.86 2.32
N ASP A 63 4.61 -18.52 3.47
CA ASP A 63 4.16 -17.97 4.76
C ASP A 63 4.99 -16.78 5.28
N ALA A 64 6.31 -16.78 5.08
CA ALA A 64 7.15 -15.65 5.50
C ALA A 64 7.02 -14.45 4.54
N ILE A 65 6.77 -14.72 3.25
CA ILE A 65 6.60 -13.71 2.21
C ILE A 65 5.21 -13.07 2.30
N GLN A 66 4.15 -13.87 2.51
CA GLN A 66 2.77 -13.40 2.68
C GLN A 66 2.65 -12.39 3.82
N ASN A 67 3.31 -12.64 4.96
CA ASN A 67 3.27 -11.73 6.11
C ASN A 67 4.01 -10.40 5.86
N SER A 68 5.03 -10.37 5.00
CA SER A 68 5.72 -9.13 4.61
C SER A 68 4.97 -8.29 3.57
N GLU A 69 3.96 -8.86 2.94
CA GLU A 69 3.16 -8.27 1.85
C GLU A 69 1.84 -7.65 2.35
N ILE A 70 1.68 -7.53 3.67
CA ILE A 70 0.52 -6.90 4.29
C ILE A 70 0.98 -5.50 4.76
N LEU A 71 0.36 -4.45 4.23
CA LEU A 71 0.66 -3.05 4.49
C LEU A 71 0.72 -2.73 5.98
N GLU A 72 -0.13 -3.38 6.78
CA GLU A 72 -0.12 -3.32 8.23
C GLU A 72 1.30 -3.49 8.81
N ASN A 73 2.10 -4.41 8.26
CA ASN A 73 3.45 -4.71 8.72
C ASN A 73 4.53 -3.80 8.11
N GLN A 74 4.17 -2.99 7.12
CA GLN A 74 5.05 -2.01 6.47
C GLN A 74 4.85 -0.59 7.00
N ILE A 75 3.75 -0.32 7.72
CA ILE A 75 3.46 1.00 8.29
C ILE A 75 4.19 1.14 9.63
N SER A 76 5.26 1.94 9.63
CA SER A 76 6.06 2.21 10.84
C SER A 76 5.56 3.43 11.64
N ASP A 77 4.81 4.32 11.00
CA ASP A 77 4.23 5.49 11.67
C ASP A 77 2.98 5.08 12.49
N PRO A 78 2.96 5.27 13.82
CA PRO A 78 1.86 4.82 14.66
C PRO A 78 0.52 5.50 14.37
N ASP A 79 0.54 6.80 14.03
CA ASP A 79 -0.66 7.59 13.77
C ASP A 79 -1.29 7.11 12.44
N LEU A 80 -0.47 6.83 11.44
CA LEU A 80 -0.87 6.23 10.18
C LEU A 80 -1.33 4.78 10.33
N TYR A 81 -0.67 4.00 11.19
CA TYR A 81 -1.06 2.62 11.46
C TYR A 81 -2.47 2.59 12.06
N ALA A 82 -2.72 3.41 13.09
CA ALA A 82 -4.04 3.53 13.71
C ALA A 82 -5.10 3.94 12.66
N THR A 83 -4.77 4.93 11.84
CA THR A 83 -5.63 5.41 10.76
C THR A 83 -5.92 4.33 9.72
N PHE A 84 -4.93 3.54 9.34
CA PHE A 84 -5.09 2.43 8.40
C PHE A 84 -5.96 1.32 9.02
N MET A 85 -5.79 1.03 10.31
CA MET A 85 -6.61 0.06 11.03
C MET A 85 -8.07 0.50 11.20
N ASN A 86 -8.36 1.80 11.20
CA ASN A 86 -9.72 2.36 11.21
C ASN A 86 -10.49 2.19 9.89
N LEU A 87 -9.79 1.87 8.79
CA LEU A 87 -10.45 1.57 7.53
C LEU A 87 -11.33 0.30 7.64
N THR A 88 -12.30 0.16 6.74
CA THR A 88 -13.05 -1.10 6.63
C THR A 88 -12.16 -2.21 6.08
N THR A 89 -12.51 -3.47 6.35
CA THR A 89 -11.79 -4.64 5.80
C THR A 89 -11.64 -4.57 4.28
N LYS A 90 -12.70 -4.13 3.57
CA LYS A 90 -12.68 -4.00 2.11
C LYS A 90 -11.74 -2.89 1.62
N GLU A 91 -11.67 -1.77 2.35
CA GLU A 91 -10.74 -0.67 2.05
C GLU A 91 -9.29 -1.11 2.26
N ARG A 92 -8.97 -1.74 3.40
CA ARG A 92 -7.63 -2.29 3.66
C ARG A 92 -7.25 -3.35 2.64
N GLN A 93 -8.15 -4.27 2.29
CA GLN A 93 -7.89 -5.29 1.28
C GLN A 93 -7.55 -4.69 -0.08
N ILE A 94 -8.30 -3.68 -0.54
CA ILE A 94 -8.02 -3.01 -1.82
C ILE A 94 -6.71 -2.23 -1.77
N LEU A 95 -6.38 -1.57 -0.65
CA LEU A 95 -5.08 -0.91 -0.50
C LEU A 95 -3.93 -1.91 -0.49
N ASN A 96 -4.06 -3.02 0.23
CA ASN A 96 -3.07 -4.10 0.27
C ASN A 96 -2.79 -4.65 -1.14
N LEU A 97 -3.85 -4.97 -1.88
CA LEU A 97 -3.73 -5.44 -3.27
C LEU A 97 -3.14 -4.38 -4.20
N SER A 98 -3.47 -3.11 -4.00
CA SER A 98 -3.02 -2.06 -4.91
C SER A 98 -1.60 -1.56 -4.62
N ILE A 99 -1.15 -1.55 -3.36
CA ILE A 99 0.12 -0.94 -2.97
C ILE A 99 1.15 -2.02 -2.69
N SER A 100 0.80 -3.09 -1.98
CA SER A 100 1.75 -4.16 -1.71
C SER A 100 1.88 -5.14 -2.88
N LYS A 101 0.76 -5.43 -3.56
CA LYS A 101 0.76 -6.32 -4.75
C LYS A 101 0.82 -5.57 -6.07
N GLU A 102 0.83 -4.22 -6.04
CA GLU A 102 0.86 -3.33 -7.21
C GLU A 102 -0.18 -3.64 -8.30
N LEU A 103 -1.29 -4.29 -7.93
CA LEU A 103 -2.31 -4.68 -8.90
C LEU A 103 -3.05 -3.44 -9.43
N LYS A 104 -3.32 -3.46 -10.74
CA LYS A 104 -4.17 -2.47 -11.39
C LYS A 104 -5.61 -2.65 -10.91
N ASN A 105 -6.40 -1.58 -10.98
CA ASN A 105 -7.80 -1.62 -10.58
C ASN A 105 -8.59 -2.71 -11.33
N THR A 106 -8.27 -2.96 -12.60
CA THR A 106 -8.85 -4.03 -13.42
C THR A 106 -8.52 -5.43 -12.91
N GLU A 107 -7.30 -5.65 -12.42
CA GLU A 107 -6.84 -6.93 -11.88
C GLU A 107 -7.46 -7.18 -10.51
N ILE A 108 -7.53 -6.16 -9.66
CA ILE A 108 -8.22 -6.20 -8.37
C ILE A 108 -9.72 -6.46 -8.58
N ALA A 109 -10.33 -5.81 -9.57
CA ALA A 109 -11.75 -5.99 -9.89
C ALA A 109 -12.06 -7.44 -10.28
N ARG A 110 -11.22 -8.05 -11.13
CA ARG A 110 -11.31 -9.46 -11.49
C ARG A 110 -11.10 -10.37 -10.28
N LEU A 111 -10.09 -10.10 -9.46
CA LEU A 111 -9.76 -10.89 -8.28
C LEU A 111 -10.88 -10.89 -7.23
N LEU A 112 -11.51 -9.73 -7.01
CA LEU A 112 -12.57 -9.55 -6.02
C LEU A 112 -13.98 -9.75 -6.59
N ASN A 113 -14.11 -10.06 -7.89
CA ASN A 113 -15.36 -10.16 -8.62
C ASN A 113 -16.29 -8.94 -8.43
N ILE A 114 -15.72 -7.73 -8.55
CA ILE A 114 -16.44 -6.45 -8.47
C ILE A 114 -16.09 -5.57 -9.68
N SER A 115 -16.80 -4.45 -9.87
CA SER A 115 -16.46 -3.52 -10.94
C SER A 115 -15.17 -2.74 -10.66
N GLU A 116 -14.41 -2.43 -11.70
CA GLU A 116 -13.24 -1.54 -11.62
C GLU A 116 -13.57 -0.18 -11.00
N GLN A 117 -14.76 0.35 -11.32
CA GLN A 117 -15.27 1.59 -10.73
C GLN A 117 -15.45 1.46 -9.20
N SER A 118 -15.90 0.29 -8.72
CA SER A 118 -16.02 0.01 -7.29
C SER A 118 -14.64 -0.01 -6.61
N VAL A 119 -13.64 -0.61 -7.25
CA VAL A 119 -12.25 -0.60 -6.76
C VAL A 119 -11.72 0.82 -6.69
N SER A 120 -11.84 1.59 -7.77
CA SER A 120 -11.36 2.98 -7.86
C SER A 120 -12.01 3.86 -6.79
N LYS A 121 -13.34 3.76 -6.63
CA LYS A 121 -14.08 4.50 -5.59
C LYS A 121 -13.61 4.11 -4.19
N THR A 122 -13.47 2.82 -3.91
CA THR A 122 -13.06 2.34 -2.59
C THR A 122 -11.65 2.77 -2.24
N LYS A 123 -10.70 2.63 -3.19
CA LYS A 123 -9.32 3.09 -3.04
C LYS A 123 -9.25 4.59 -2.75
N LYS A 124 -10.00 5.40 -3.53
CA LYS A 124 -10.07 6.85 -3.32
C LYS A 124 -10.65 7.20 -1.94
N THR A 125 -11.76 6.55 -1.54
CA THR A 125 -12.38 6.78 -0.24
C THR A 125 -11.43 6.42 0.92
N ALA A 126 -10.73 5.29 0.82
CA ALA A 126 -9.76 4.87 1.83
C ALA A 126 -8.63 5.91 2.00
N LEU A 127 -8.03 6.36 0.89
CA LEU A 127 -6.97 7.37 0.95
C LEU A 127 -7.45 8.73 1.50
N ILE A 128 -8.68 9.14 1.18
CA ILE A 128 -9.28 10.37 1.73
C ILE A 128 -9.49 10.24 3.24
N LYS A 129 -10.01 9.10 3.72
CA LYS A 129 -10.15 8.84 5.16
C LYS A 129 -8.80 8.92 5.85
N MET A 130 -7.80 8.24 5.29
CA MET A 130 -6.47 8.23 5.86
C MET A 130 -5.88 9.64 5.95
N ARG A 131 -5.97 10.41 4.87
CA ARG A 131 -5.50 11.80 4.85
C ARG A 131 -6.20 12.64 5.93
N ARG A 132 -7.53 12.52 6.05
CA ARG A 132 -8.31 13.31 7.01
C ARG A 132 -7.90 13.01 8.46
N GLU A 133 -7.74 11.74 8.80
CA GLU A 133 -7.38 11.32 10.17
C GLU A 133 -5.97 11.80 10.55
N ILE A 134 -5.00 11.66 9.65
CA ILE A 134 -3.63 12.18 9.86
C ILE A 134 -3.66 13.69 10.10
N SER A 135 -4.45 14.42 9.29
CA SER A 135 -4.61 15.87 9.46
C SER A 135 -5.32 16.29 10.75
N THR A 136 -6.10 15.40 11.36
CA THR A 136 -6.71 15.67 12.67
C THR A 136 -5.81 15.31 13.84
N LEU A 137 -4.91 14.33 13.66
CA LEU A 137 -3.98 13.86 14.69
C LEU A 137 -2.79 14.84 14.88
N GLY A 138 -2.35 15.52 13.81
CA GLY A 138 -1.31 16.56 13.86
C GLY A 138 -1.69 17.77 14.72
N GLY A 139 -2.97 18.17 14.70
CA GLY A 139 -3.47 19.32 15.47
C GLY A 139 -3.57 19.12 17.00
N SER A 140 -3.46 17.89 17.51
CA SER A 140 -3.52 17.60 18.96
C SER A 140 -2.16 17.58 19.66
N LYS A 141 -1.04 17.63 18.93
CA LYS A 141 0.31 17.61 19.53
C LYS A 141 0.85 19.02 19.90
N ASN A 142 0.03 20.05 19.78
CA ASN A 142 0.36 21.45 20.14
C ASN A 142 -0.44 21.96 21.37
N GLY A 143 -0.61 21.12 22.40
CA GLY A 143 -1.28 21.44 23.66
C GLY A 143 -0.36 21.30 24.86
#